data_AF-A0A8H9G0X4-F1
#
_entry.id   AF-A0A8H9G0X4-F1
#
_cell.length_a   1.000
_cell.length_b   1.000
_cell.length_c   1.000
_cell.angle_alpha   90.00
_cell.angle_beta   90.00
_cell.angle_gamma   90.00
#
_symmetry.space_group_name_H-M   'P 1'
#
loop_
_entity.id
_entity.type
_entity.pdbx_description
1 polymer ?
#
loop_
_entity_poly.entity_id
_entity_poly.type
_entity_poly.pdbx_seq_one_letter_code
_entity_poly.pdbx_strand_id
1 'polypeptide(L)'
;MKNKLHLSAFTLMELTIAMLISAICLGIAFFILNSFYKFGTVQQKERTENLNVNHFYHHMNKEIRNADEAYFLDNVVLLKRKDYISQYIIMDSLIIRKQGDMITDSLHSIIEDIQPEFVKSMDNGLIKSINLTLKTEDRLIPFVLSKDYSAEQLIKISN
;
A
#
# COMPACT_ATOMS: atom_id res chain seq x y z
N MET A 1 58.15 31.93 26.13
CA MET A 1 57.04 32.17 27.08
C MET A 1 55.97 31.10 26.84
N LYS A 2 55.75 30.19 27.79
CA LYS A 2 54.67 29.18 27.71
C LYS A 2 53.54 29.63 28.64
N ASN A 3 52.38 29.99 28.07
CA ASN A 3 51.15 30.20 28.83
C ASN A 3 50.77 28.90 29.53
N LYS A 4 50.98 28.82 30.85
CA LYS A 4 50.41 27.76 31.69
C LYS A 4 48.95 28.11 31.94
N LEU A 5 48.05 27.46 31.20
CA LEU A 5 46.63 27.42 31.52
C LEU A 5 46.46 26.74 32.89
N HIS A 6 46.13 27.53 33.91
CA HIS A 6 45.72 27.01 35.22
C HIS A 6 44.34 26.36 35.09
N LEU A 7 44.31 25.04 34.93
CA LEU A 7 43.09 24.27 35.05
C LEU A 7 42.80 24.07 36.54
N SER A 8 41.74 24.70 37.04
CA SER A 8 41.18 24.42 38.36
C SER A 8 40.80 22.95 38.43
N ALA A 9 41.46 22.18 39.29
CA ALA A 9 41.08 20.80 39.52
C ALA A 9 39.72 20.78 40.25
N PHE A 10 38.69 20.28 39.58
CA PHE A 10 37.39 20.03 40.21
C PHE A 10 37.56 19.03 41.36
N THR A 11 36.78 19.22 42.42
CA THR A 11 36.77 18.27 43.53
C THR A 11 36.20 16.94 43.06
N LEU A 12 36.68 15.83 43.62
CA LEU A 12 36.18 14.49 43.29
C LEU A 12 34.65 14.40 43.48
N MET A 13 34.11 15.14 44.45
CA MET A 13 32.68 15.24 44.73
C MET A 13 31.90 15.92 43.60
N GLU A 14 32.41 17.01 43.03
CA GLU A 14 31.75 17.69 41.91
C GLU A 14 31.75 16.81 40.65
N LEU A 15 32.85 16.07 40.42
CA LEU A 15 32.95 15.15 39.30
C LEU A 15 31.92 14.00 39.42
N THR A 16 31.78 13.43 40.61
CA THR A 16 30.82 12.32 40.82
C THR A 16 29.37 12.79 40.73
N ILE A 17 29.06 13.98 41.25
CA ILE A 17 27.73 14.59 41.09
C ILE A 17 27.43 14.86 39.61
N ALA A 18 28.37 15.44 38.87
CA ALA A 18 28.20 15.71 37.44
C ALA A 18 28.01 14.42 36.61
N MET A 19 28.76 13.37 36.92
CA MET A 19 28.61 12.05 36.29
C MET A 19 27.25 11.42 36.60
N LEU A 20 26.77 11.51 37.85
CA LEU A 20 25.46 10.99 38.24
C LEU A 20 24.33 11.71 37.51
N ILE A 21 24.38 13.05 37.46
CA ILE A 21 23.38 13.85 36.73
C ILE A 21 23.41 13.51 35.24
N SER A 22 24.61 13.37 34.65
CA SER A 22 24.77 13.01 33.24
C SER A 22 24.16 11.63 32.95
N ALA A 23 24.38 10.64 33.82
CA ALA A 23 23.83 9.30 33.66
C ALA A 23 22.29 9.30 33.74
N ILE A 24 21.71 10.08 34.66
CA ILE A 24 20.26 10.26 34.76
C ILE A 24 19.70 10.91 33.49
N CYS A 25 20.32 11.98 33.01
CA CYS A 25 19.91 12.66 31.78
C CYS A 25 19.98 11.73 30.56
N LEU A 26 21.06 10.95 30.43
CA LEU A 26 21.20 9.97 29.35
C LEU A 26 20.15 8.87 29.43
N GLY A 27 19.84 8.37 30.63
CA GLY A 27 18.80 7.38 30.86
C GLY A 27 17.41 7.87 30.42
N ILE A 28 17.06 9.11 30.79
CA ILE A 28 15.80 9.74 30.37
C ILE A 28 15.77 9.94 28.85
N ALA A 29 16.85 10.47 28.26
CA ALA A 29 16.93 10.70 26.82
C ALA A 29 16.79 9.39 26.02
N PHE A 30 17.43 8.30 26.49
CA PHE A 30 17.33 6.99 25.84
C PHE A 30 15.93 6.40 25.96
N PHE A 31 15.27 6.55 27.12
CA PHE A 31 13.90 6.11 27.31
C PHE A 31 12.91 6.84 26.38
N ILE A 32 13.06 8.16 26.26
CA ILE A 32 12.25 8.99 25.36
C ILE A 32 12.47 8.57 23.89
N LEU A 33 13.74 8.42 23.48
CA LEU A 33 14.08 8.01 22.12
C LEU A 33 13.47 6.65 21.76
N ASN A 34 13.62 5.66 22.63
CA ASN A 34 13.08 4.32 22.41
C ASN A 34 11.54 4.32 22.36
N SER A 35 10.90 5.18 23.16
CA SER A 35 9.44 5.36 23.10
C SER A 35 9.01 5.93 21.75
N PHE A 36 9.66 6.99 21.27
CA PHE A 36 9.36 7.55 19.95
C PHE A 36 9.58 6.56 18.81
N TYR A 37 10.65 5.74 18.87
CA TYR A 37 10.86 4.70 17.87
C TYR A 37 9.72 3.68 17.87
N LYS A 38 9.29 3.17 19.03
CA LYS A 38 8.19 2.21 19.12
C LYS A 38 6.87 2.77 18.60
N PHE A 39 6.52 4.00 18.99
CA PHE A 39 5.28 4.64 18.53
C PHE A 39 5.33 5.00 17.05
N GLY A 40 6.49 5.44 16.56
CA GLY A 40 6.70 5.79 15.17
C GLY A 40 6.58 4.59 14.24
N THR A 41 7.19 3.46 14.60
CA THR A 41 7.21 2.26 13.72
C THR A 41 5.82 1.64 13.53
N VAL A 42 5.00 1.59 14.59
CA VAL A 42 3.66 0.99 14.51
C VAL A 42 2.75 1.85 13.63
N GLN A 43 2.67 3.16 13.92
CA GLN A 43 1.85 4.07 13.12
C GLN A 43 2.34 4.21 11.68
N GLN A 44 3.66 4.13 11.46
CA GLN A 44 4.21 4.21 10.12
C GLN A 44 3.90 2.96 9.31
N LYS A 45 3.97 1.76 9.91
CA LYS A 45 3.61 0.51 9.24
C LYS A 45 2.14 0.54 8.78
N GLU A 46 1.22 0.87 9.67
CA GLU A 46 -0.21 0.97 9.34
C GLU A 46 -0.48 2.02 8.25
N ARG A 47 0.18 3.19 8.34
CA ARG A 47 0.04 4.24 7.32
C ARG A 47 0.59 3.79 5.97
N THR A 48 1.74 3.13 5.94
CA THR A 48 2.36 2.64 4.70
C THR A 48 1.51 1.54 4.05
N GLU A 49 0.98 0.59 4.82
CA GLU A 49 0.08 -0.44 4.29
C GLU A 49 -1.18 0.17 3.67
N ASN A 50 -1.79 1.13 4.36
CA ASN A 50 -2.97 1.83 3.85
C ASN A 50 -2.68 2.66 2.60
N LEU A 51 -1.52 3.32 2.55
CA LEU A 51 -1.08 4.04 1.36
C LEU A 51 -0.87 3.08 0.19
N ASN A 52 -0.25 1.92 0.41
CA ASN A 52 -0.01 0.91 -0.63
C ASN A 52 -1.34 0.39 -1.20
N VAL A 53 -2.30 0.04 -0.34
CA VAL A 53 -3.64 -0.40 -0.76
C VAL A 53 -4.32 0.69 -1.59
N ASN A 54 -4.29 1.95 -1.13
CA ASN A 54 -4.91 3.07 -1.84
C ASN A 54 -4.24 3.37 -3.18
N HIS A 55 -2.91 3.29 -3.24
CA HIS A 55 -2.14 3.46 -4.47
C HIS A 55 -2.46 2.37 -5.49
N PHE A 56 -2.45 1.10 -5.06
CA PHE A 56 -2.81 -0.04 -5.91
C PHE A 56 -4.24 0.09 -6.43
N TYR A 57 -5.20 0.41 -5.54
CA TYR A 57 -6.59 0.64 -5.93
C TYR A 57 -6.73 1.78 -6.93
N HIS A 58 -6.10 2.92 -6.68
CA HIS A 58 -6.13 4.05 -7.60
C HIS A 58 -5.58 3.67 -8.97
N HIS A 59 -4.49 2.90 -8.99
CA HIS A 59 -3.86 2.44 -10.22
C HIS A 59 -4.77 1.48 -10.99
N MET A 60 -5.30 0.45 -10.34
CA MET A 60 -6.23 -0.51 -10.93
C MET A 60 -7.49 0.19 -11.46
N ASN A 61 -8.04 1.14 -10.71
CA ASN A 61 -9.22 1.91 -11.12
C ASN A 61 -8.93 2.84 -12.31
N LYS A 62 -7.71 3.38 -12.40
CA LYS A 62 -7.27 4.12 -13.59
C LYS A 62 -7.11 3.20 -14.79
N GLU A 63 -6.57 2.00 -14.61
CA GLU A 63 -6.40 1.05 -15.72
C GLU A 63 -7.74 0.54 -16.23
N ILE A 64 -8.68 0.14 -15.36
CA ILE A 64 -9.99 -0.37 -15.79
C ILE A 64 -10.76 0.68 -16.57
N ARG A 65 -10.82 1.93 -16.08
CA ARG A 65 -11.51 3.03 -16.77
C ARG A 65 -10.96 3.29 -18.16
N ASN A 66 -9.65 3.18 -18.31
CA ASN A 66 -8.96 3.49 -19.55
C ASN A 66 -8.69 2.24 -20.41
N ALA A 67 -9.14 1.06 -20.01
CA ALA A 67 -9.10 -0.12 -20.86
C ALA A 67 -10.13 0.02 -21.97
N ASP A 68 -9.87 -0.58 -23.13
CA ASP A 68 -10.86 -0.70 -24.19
C ASP A 68 -11.89 -1.76 -23.80
N GLU A 69 -11.41 -2.88 -23.25
CA GLU A 69 -12.22 -4.02 -22.80
C GLU A 69 -11.72 -4.50 -21.43
N ALA A 70 -12.65 -4.86 -20.53
CA ALA A 70 -12.34 -5.46 -19.23
C ALA A 70 -13.12 -6.78 -19.06
N TYR A 71 -12.42 -7.87 -18.81
CA TYR A 71 -12.99 -9.23 -18.66
C TYR A 71 -12.68 -9.82 -17.30
N PHE A 72 -13.61 -10.58 -16.74
CA PHE A 72 -13.39 -11.36 -15.53
C PHE A 72 -13.48 -12.84 -15.86
N LEU A 73 -12.36 -13.55 -15.72
CA LEU A 73 -12.24 -14.97 -16.05
C LEU A 73 -11.48 -15.66 -14.92
N ASP A 74 -12.11 -16.62 -14.24
CA ASP A 74 -11.46 -17.48 -13.22
C ASP A 74 -10.57 -16.72 -12.22
N ASN A 75 -11.12 -15.68 -11.58
CA ASN A 75 -10.40 -14.78 -10.66
C ASN A 75 -9.27 -13.96 -11.29
N VAL A 76 -9.31 -13.75 -12.61
CA VAL A 76 -8.40 -12.87 -13.33
C VAL A 76 -9.18 -11.72 -13.93
N VAL A 77 -8.79 -10.49 -13.59
CA VAL A 77 -9.27 -9.29 -14.27
C VAL A 77 -8.31 -8.99 -15.43
N LEU A 78 -8.80 -9.18 -16.64
CA LEU A 78 -8.09 -8.93 -17.90
C LEU A 78 -8.49 -7.57 -18.44
N LEU A 79 -7.53 -6.65 -18.52
CA LEU A 79 -7.72 -5.32 -19.07
C LEU A 79 -6.97 -5.22 -20.39
N LYS A 80 -7.72 -5.16 -21.49
CA LYS A 80 -7.14 -5.01 -22.83
C LYS A 80 -7.11 -3.54 -23.22
N ARG A 81 -5.98 -3.14 -23.79
CA ARG A 81 -5.81 -1.91 -24.54
C ARG A 81 -5.23 -2.25 -25.91
N LYS A 82 -5.35 -1.30 -26.85
CA LYS A 82 -4.72 -1.42 -28.19
C LYS A 82 -3.28 -1.93 -28.18
N ASP A 83 -2.45 -1.43 -27.26
CA ASP A 83 -1.00 -1.67 -27.31
C ASP A 83 -0.51 -2.73 -26.30
N TYR A 84 -1.30 -3.05 -25.27
CA TYR A 84 -0.89 -3.99 -24.23
C TYR A 84 -2.08 -4.57 -23.45
N ILE A 85 -1.83 -5.68 -22.78
CA ILE A 85 -2.79 -6.35 -21.89
C ILE A 85 -2.25 -6.31 -20.47
N SER A 86 -3.03 -5.75 -19.55
CA SER A 86 -2.79 -5.85 -18.10
C SER A 86 -3.66 -6.96 -17.52
N GLN A 87 -3.09 -7.77 -16.64
CA GLN A 87 -3.78 -8.88 -15.97
C GLN A 87 -3.63 -8.71 -14.47
N TYR A 88 -4.74 -8.82 -13.75
CA TYR A 88 -4.76 -8.86 -12.29
C TYR A 88 -5.21 -10.24 -11.86
N ILE A 89 -4.28 -11.03 -11.35
CA ILE A 89 -4.54 -12.38 -10.86
C ILE A 89 -4.90 -12.25 -9.38
N ILE A 90 -6.12 -12.66 -9.04
CA ILE A 90 -6.69 -12.54 -7.71
C ILE A 90 -6.57 -13.89 -7.01
N MET A 91 -5.84 -13.93 -5.90
CA MET A 91 -5.65 -15.07 -5.02
C MET A 91 -6.13 -14.70 -3.62
N ASP A 92 -6.39 -15.69 -2.76
CA ASP A 92 -7.00 -15.50 -1.43
C ASP A 92 -6.33 -14.43 -0.55
N SER A 93 -5.01 -14.26 -0.68
CA SER A 93 -4.20 -13.32 0.10
C SER A 93 -3.31 -12.40 -0.73
N LEU A 94 -3.45 -12.42 -2.06
CA LEU A 94 -2.51 -11.75 -2.95
C LEU A 94 -3.20 -11.37 -4.26
N ILE A 95 -3.00 -10.13 -4.70
CA ILE A 95 -3.36 -9.68 -6.03
C ILE A 95 -2.08 -9.37 -6.80
N ILE A 96 -1.86 -10.03 -7.93
CA ILE A 96 -0.67 -9.84 -8.76
C ILE A 96 -1.05 -9.09 -10.04
N ARG A 97 -0.38 -7.96 -10.30
CA ARG A 97 -0.47 -7.23 -11.56
C ARG A 97 0.64 -7.66 -12.53
N LYS A 98 0.24 -8.16 -13.68
CA LYS A 98 1.11 -8.44 -14.83
C LYS A 98 0.79 -7.51 -15.99
N GLN A 99 1.81 -7.12 -16.74
CA GLN A 99 1.66 -6.39 -18.00
C GLN A 99 2.47 -7.15 -19.06
N GLY A 100 1.78 -7.81 -19.99
CA GLY A 100 2.39 -8.87 -20.80
C GLY A 100 2.95 -10.00 -19.91
N ASP A 101 4.19 -10.42 -20.15
CA ASP A 101 4.86 -11.49 -19.39
C ASP A 101 5.58 -11.00 -18.12
N MET A 102 5.61 -9.69 -17.87
CA MET A 102 6.32 -9.11 -16.73
C MET A 102 5.39 -8.91 -15.53
N ILE A 103 5.81 -9.41 -14.35
CA ILE A 103 5.19 -9.04 -13.07
C ILE A 103 5.64 -7.62 -12.74
N THR A 104 4.68 -6.74 -12.49
CA THR A 104 4.94 -5.30 -12.32
C THR A 104 4.62 -4.81 -10.92
N ASP A 105 3.60 -5.37 -10.29
CA ASP A 105 3.16 -4.95 -8.97
C ASP A 105 2.41 -6.09 -8.28
N SER A 106 2.34 -6.05 -6.95
CA SER A 106 1.60 -7.03 -6.15
C SER A 106 1.08 -6.40 -4.88
N LEU A 107 -0.19 -6.67 -4.55
CA LEU A 107 -0.82 -6.26 -3.31
C LEU A 107 -1.07 -7.48 -2.43
N HIS A 108 -0.44 -7.51 -1.26
CA HIS A 108 -0.74 -8.51 -0.24
C HIS A 108 -1.93 -8.02 0.60
N SER A 109 -3.06 -8.71 0.52
CA SER A 109 -4.26 -8.44 1.30
C SER A 109 -5.17 -9.66 1.25
N ILE A 110 -5.87 -9.93 2.35
CA ILE A 110 -6.90 -10.98 2.39
C ILE A 110 -8.12 -10.46 1.62
N ILE A 111 -8.67 -11.30 0.76
CA ILE A 111 -9.86 -11.00 -0.04
C ILE A 111 -11.02 -11.75 0.60
N GLU A 112 -11.95 -11.04 1.23
CA GLU A 112 -13.13 -11.67 1.84
C GLU A 112 -14.20 -11.99 0.80
N ASP A 113 -14.41 -11.08 -0.16
CA ASP A 113 -15.49 -11.22 -1.12
C ASP A 113 -15.16 -10.52 -2.45
N ILE A 114 -15.62 -11.14 -3.54
CA ILE A 114 -15.51 -10.62 -4.90
C ILE A 114 -16.81 -10.87 -5.65
N GLN A 115 -17.45 -9.78 -6.07
CA GLN A 115 -18.73 -9.81 -6.78
C GLN A 115 -18.58 -9.08 -8.12
N PRO A 116 -18.31 -9.79 -9.22
CA PRO A 116 -18.32 -9.21 -10.55
C PRO A 116 -19.75 -9.00 -11.04
N GLU A 117 -20.02 -7.81 -11.56
CA GLU A 117 -21.22 -7.47 -12.31
C GLU A 117 -20.86 -7.36 -13.79
N PHE A 118 -21.52 -8.18 -14.62
CA PHE A 118 -21.28 -8.22 -16.06
C PHE A 118 -22.20 -7.27 -16.82
N VAL A 119 -21.76 -6.85 -18.01
CA VAL A 119 -22.60 -6.07 -18.93
C VAL A 119 -23.78 -6.93 -19.39
N LYS A 120 -24.99 -6.47 -19.12
CA LYS A 120 -26.22 -7.15 -19.58
C LYS A 120 -26.21 -7.27 -21.10
N SER A 121 -26.64 -8.43 -21.62
CA SER A 121 -26.70 -8.75 -23.05
C SER A 121 -25.36 -9.11 -23.72
N MET A 122 -24.29 -9.34 -22.95
CA MET A 122 -23.04 -9.93 -23.45
C MET A 122 -22.62 -11.14 -22.59
N ASP A 123 -22.51 -12.32 -23.21
CA ASP A 123 -22.12 -13.57 -22.53
C ASP A 123 -20.59 -13.81 -22.53
N ASN A 124 -19.81 -12.80 -22.92
CA ASN A 124 -18.35 -12.91 -23.07
C ASN A 124 -17.56 -12.60 -21.78
N GLY A 125 -18.22 -12.46 -20.63
CA GLY A 125 -17.57 -12.12 -19.35
C GLY A 125 -17.09 -10.67 -19.26
N LEU A 126 -17.63 -9.76 -20.09
CA LEU A 126 -17.32 -8.33 -20.06
C LEU A 126 -17.83 -7.69 -18.75
N ILE A 127 -16.92 -7.09 -18.01
CA ILE A 127 -17.17 -6.51 -16.69
C ILE A 127 -17.77 -5.12 -16.83
N LYS A 128 -18.89 -4.89 -16.14
CA LYS A 128 -19.44 -3.56 -15.87
C LYS A 128 -18.89 -3.01 -14.56
N SER A 129 -18.95 -3.81 -13.50
CA SER A 129 -18.38 -3.44 -12.20
C SER A 129 -17.81 -4.64 -11.47
N ILE A 130 -16.88 -4.43 -10.55
CA ILE A 130 -16.42 -5.43 -9.60
C ILE A 130 -16.44 -4.81 -8.22
N ASN A 131 -17.18 -5.44 -7.32
CA ASN A 131 -17.12 -5.12 -5.90
C ASN A 131 -16.14 -6.09 -5.23
N LEU A 132 -15.15 -5.54 -4.53
CA LEU A 132 -14.10 -6.27 -3.85
C LEU A 132 -14.08 -5.85 -2.39
N THR A 133 -14.10 -6.79 -1.47
CA THR A 133 -13.94 -6.49 -0.04
C THR A 133 -12.59 -7.02 0.42
N LEU A 134 -11.68 -6.11 0.74
CA LEU A 134 -10.38 -6.45 1.31
C LEU A 134 -10.46 -6.43 2.83
N LYS A 135 -9.80 -7.40 3.47
CA LYS A 135 -9.63 -7.44 4.92
C LYS A 135 -8.20 -7.10 5.30
N THR A 136 -8.11 -6.08 6.13
CA THR A 136 -6.91 -5.72 6.89
C THR A 136 -7.14 -6.04 8.36
N GLU A 137 -6.10 -6.13 9.18
CA GLU A 137 -6.15 -6.67 10.55
C GLU A 137 -7.33 -6.13 11.38
N ASP A 138 -7.67 -4.85 11.28
CA ASP A 138 -8.73 -4.21 12.07
C ASP A 138 -9.95 -3.74 11.28
N ARG A 139 -10.02 -3.97 9.96
CA ARG A 139 -11.13 -3.43 9.14
C ARG A 139 -11.32 -4.11 7.79
N LEU A 140 -12.58 -4.10 7.34
CA LEU A 140 -12.99 -4.41 5.98
C LEU A 140 -13.00 -3.12 5.14
N ILE A 141 -12.40 -3.18 3.96
CA ILE A 141 -12.29 -2.06 3.04
C ILE A 141 -12.98 -2.45 1.73
N PRO A 142 -14.19 -1.90 1.45
CA PRO A 142 -14.89 -2.15 0.20
C PRO A 142 -14.30 -1.29 -0.92
N PHE A 143 -14.11 -1.91 -2.08
CA PHE A 143 -13.64 -1.29 -3.31
C PHE A 143 -14.63 -1.58 -4.43
N VAL A 144 -14.89 -0.56 -5.24
CA VAL A 144 -15.76 -0.66 -6.41
C VAL A 144 -14.98 -0.21 -7.63
N LEU A 145 -14.77 -1.14 -8.55
CA LEU A 145 -14.15 -0.87 -9.83
C LEU A 145 -15.25 -0.87 -10.88
N SER A 146 -15.47 0.24 -11.56
CA SER A 146 -16.49 0.35 -12.60
C SER A 146 -15.87 0.69 -13.95
N LYS A 147 -16.48 0.15 -15.00
CA LYS A 147 -16.15 0.45 -16.38
C LYS A 147 -17.39 0.95 -17.11
N ASP A 148 -17.31 2.21 -17.51
CA ASP A 148 -18.28 2.81 -18.40
C ASP A 148 -17.83 2.59 -19.85
N TYR A 149 -18.63 1.86 -20.62
CA TYR A 149 -18.43 1.67 -22.05
C TYR A 149 -19.32 2.64 -22.82
N SER A 150 -18.78 3.24 -23.87
CA SER A 150 -19.60 3.97 -24.83
C SER A 150 -20.43 3.00 -25.68
N ALA A 151 -21.55 3.46 -26.23
CA ALA A 151 -22.35 2.66 -27.15
C ALA A 151 -21.53 2.18 -28.36
N GLU A 152 -20.63 3.03 -28.88
CA GLU A 152 -19.72 2.67 -29.98
C GLU A 152 -18.77 1.53 -29.60
N GLN A 153 -18.22 1.55 -28.38
CA GLN A 153 -17.37 0.47 -27.87
C GLN A 153 -18.15 -0.84 -27.77
N LEU A 154 -19.36 -0.80 -27.20
CA LEU A 154 -20.20 -2.00 -27.07
C LEU A 154 -20.55 -2.60 -28.43
N ILE A 155 -20.88 -1.77 -29.43
CA ILE A 155 -21.18 -2.23 -30.80
C ILE A 155 -19.94 -2.86 -31.46
N LYS A 156 -18.75 -2.30 -31.23
CA LYS A 156 -17.49 -2.85 -31.75
C LYS A 156 -17.14 -4.20 -31.11
N ILE A 157 -17.47 -4.39 -29.84
CA ILE A 157 -17.19 -5.64 -29.10
C ILE A 157 -18.22 -6.73 -29.42
N SER A 158 -19.46 -6.36 -29.78
CA SER A 158 -20.52 -7.31 -30.11
C SER A 158 -20.48 -7.87 -31.54
N ASN A 159 -19.74 -7.23 -32.44
CA ASN A 159 -19.59 -7.64 -33.85
C ASN A 159 -18.31 -8.45 -34.05
#